data_AF-A0A8T1WTG7-F1
#
_entry.id   AF-A0A8T1WTG7-F1
#
_cell.length_a   1.000
_cell.length_b   1.000
_cell.length_c   1.000
_cell.angle_alpha   90.00
_cell.angle_beta   90.00
_cell.angle_gamma   90.00
#
_symmetry.space_group_name_H-M   'P 1'
#
loop_
_entity.id
_entity.type
_entity.pdbx_description
1 polymer ?
#
loop_
_entity_poly.entity_id
_entity_poly.type
_entity_poly.pdbx_seq_one_letter_code
_entity_poly.pdbx_strand_id
1 'polypeptide(L)'
;MIPRILWHMGAGVLRRQLTPQAPGALLRYPGVWKTRASLKDCHFTGILPENAYYRSMELAIWYGCGVQGILHACARNRWYFVFGSQGIRHYKDIKLFQRYEVHTRNVYWDDDWLFLLAQFKCPDTGEVFAEGLSRCMLRHGRDRVDSRLLYKEMGVEGLPHQLEMPEVVQKFLQWDAATEVDMKTTAEDNAAIYSSSRKPGFLSTRSMNLPFQEHVHGNEQGHQVKETA
;
A
#
# COMPACT_ATOMS: atom_id res chain seq x y z
N MET A 1 -15.39 -3.80 2.13
CA MET A 1 -14.10 -3.27 2.62
C MET A 1 -14.28 -2.13 3.61
N ILE A 2 -15.03 -1.08 3.25
CA ILE A 2 -15.26 0.12 4.09
C ILE A 2 -15.72 -0.20 5.53
N PRO A 3 -16.67 -1.12 5.78
CA PRO A 3 -17.08 -1.42 7.16
C PRO A 3 -15.94 -1.97 8.04
N ARG A 4 -15.02 -2.77 7.45
CA ARG A 4 -13.84 -3.30 8.17
C ARG A 4 -12.86 -2.18 8.50
N ILE A 5 -12.66 -1.23 7.58
CA ILE A 5 -11.79 -0.06 7.80
C ILE A 5 -12.34 0.76 8.97
N LEU A 6 -13.63 1.15 8.93
CA LEU A 6 -14.26 1.93 10.00
C LEU A 6 -14.20 1.23 11.35
N TRP A 7 -14.44 -0.09 11.38
CA TRP A 7 -14.29 -0.90 12.59
C TRP A 7 -12.86 -0.80 13.16
N HIS A 8 -11.83 -1.00 12.33
CA HIS A 8 -10.46 -0.99 12.80
C HIS A 8 -9.95 0.41 13.18
N MET A 9 -10.42 1.46 12.50
CA MET A 9 -10.21 2.85 12.93
C MET A 9 -10.81 3.08 14.32
N GLY A 10 -12.08 2.73 14.50
CA GLY A 10 -12.80 2.89 15.77
C GLY A 10 -12.18 2.06 16.90
N ALA A 11 -11.81 0.81 16.63
CA ALA A 11 -11.12 -0.06 17.59
C ALA A 11 -9.76 0.51 18.01
N GLY A 12 -9.02 1.15 17.08
CA GLY A 12 -7.77 1.84 17.39
C GLY A 12 -8.00 3.05 18.30
N VAL A 13 -9.02 3.88 18.01
CA VAL A 13 -9.40 5.03 18.84
C VAL A 13 -9.84 4.59 20.24
N LEU A 14 -10.68 3.54 20.33
CA LEU A 14 -11.11 2.99 21.61
C LEU A 14 -9.93 2.46 22.42
N ARG A 15 -9.01 1.72 21.78
CA ARG A 15 -7.78 1.26 22.45
C ARG A 15 -6.96 2.42 22.99
N ARG A 16 -6.82 3.51 22.24
CA ARG A 16 -6.12 4.72 22.70
C ARG A 16 -6.78 5.31 23.94
N GLN A 17 -8.11 5.35 24.00
CA GLN A 17 -8.86 5.86 25.16
C GLN A 17 -8.67 4.96 26.40
N LEU A 18 -8.68 3.64 26.21
CA LEU A 18 -8.51 2.67 27.30
C LEU A 18 -7.06 2.54 27.76
N THR A 19 -6.10 2.69 26.86
CA THR A 19 -4.66 2.57 27.13
C THR A 19 -3.92 3.65 26.36
N PRO A 20 -3.83 4.87 26.94
CA PRO A 20 -3.13 5.98 26.30
C PRO A 20 -1.69 5.57 25.96
N GLN A 21 -1.33 5.77 24.70
CA GLN A 21 0.04 5.60 24.22
C GLN A 21 0.64 6.98 23.99
N ALA A 22 1.94 7.11 24.28
CA ALA A 22 2.65 8.33 23.96
C ALA A 22 2.55 8.58 22.45
N PRO A 23 2.21 9.82 22.03
CA PRO A 23 2.19 10.19 20.62
C PRO A 23 3.53 9.88 19.94
N GLY A 24 3.49 9.28 18.74
CA GLY A 24 4.71 8.81 18.09
C GLY A 24 4.65 8.66 16.58
N ALA A 25 3.54 9.07 15.93
CA ALA A 25 3.31 9.01 14.48
C ALA A 25 3.82 7.74 13.73
N LEU A 26 3.72 6.56 14.36
CA LEU A 26 4.24 5.28 13.89
C LEU A 26 5.78 5.22 13.77
N LEU A 27 6.49 6.26 14.19
CA LEU A 27 7.96 6.35 14.28
C LEU A 27 8.49 5.67 15.55
N ARG A 28 8.03 6.14 16.72
CA ARG A 28 8.54 5.66 18.01
C ARG A 28 7.98 4.29 18.39
N TYR A 29 6.73 4.04 18.04
CA TYR A 29 6.02 2.82 18.39
C TYR A 29 5.35 2.24 17.15
N PRO A 30 5.56 0.95 16.83
CA PRO A 30 4.85 0.32 15.74
C PRO A 30 3.36 0.15 16.09
N GLY A 31 2.49 0.37 15.12
CA GLY A 31 1.09 -0.04 15.19
C GLY A 31 1.02 -1.56 15.08
N VAL A 32 0.62 -2.25 16.15
CA VAL A 32 0.47 -3.72 16.16
C VAL A 32 -1.00 -4.08 15.98
N TRP A 33 -1.36 -4.52 14.78
CA TRP A 33 -2.69 -5.02 14.46
C TRP A 33 -2.70 -6.55 14.52
N LYS A 34 -3.56 -7.13 15.36
CA LYS A 34 -3.63 -8.57 15.60
C LYS A 34 -4.83 -9.17 14.90
N THR A 35 -4.65 -10.29 14.21
CA THR A 35 -5.75 -10.97 13.53
C THR A 35 -5.49 -12.47 13.36
N ARG A 36 -6.45 -13.15 12.75
CA ARG A 36 -6.36 -14.56 12.33
C ARG A 36 -6.83 -14.67 10.88
N ALA A 37 -6.13 -15.46 10.07
CA ALA A 37 -6.56 -15.76 8.72
C ALA A 37 -7.91 -16.49 8.77
N SER A 38 -8.94 -15.94 8.13
CA SER A 38 -10.29 -16.51 8.11
C SER A 38 -10.57 -17.23 6.78
N LEU A 39 -11.62 -18.05 6.76
CA LEU A 39 -12.11 -18.70 5.53
C LEU A 39 -12.44 -17.69 4.41
N LYS A 40 -12.84 -16.46 4.77
CA LYS A 40 -13.15 -15.40 3.81
C LYS A 40 -11.92 -14.68 3.27
N ASP A 41 -10.80 -14.80 3.97
CA ASP A 41 -9.55 -14.16 3.59
C ASP A 41 -8.65 -15.13 2.81
N CYS A 42 -8.71 -16.44 3.08
CA CYS A 42 -7.96 -17.47 2.36
C CYS A 42 -8.67 -17.92 1.07
N HIS A 43 -7.90 -18.34 0.07
CA HIS A 43 -8.44 -19.06 -1.08
C HIS A 43 -8.73 -20.54 -0.74
N PHE A 44 -9.33 -21.29 -1.65
CA PHE A 44 -9.74 -22.69 -1.43
C PHE A 44 -8.62 -23.61 -0.90
N THR A 45 -7.38 -23.37 -1.34
CA THR A 45 -6.18 -24.11 -0.91
C THR A 45 -5.79 -23.86 0.57
N GLY A 46 -6.47 -22.96 1.27
CA GLY A 46 -6.24 -22.69 2.70
C GLY A 46 -5.04 -21.81 3.00
N ILE A 47 -4.55 -21.04 2.02
CA ILE A 47 -3.47 -20.05 2.19
C ILE A 47 -4.05 -18.65 1.93
N LEU A 48 -3.46 -17.66 2.59
CA LEU A 48 -3.76 -16.26 2.37
C LEU A 48 -3.25 -15.81 0.98
N PRO A 49 -4.13 -15.40 0.04
CA PRO A 49 -3.73 -14.87 -1.26
C PRO A 49 -3.08 -13.48 -1.12
N GLU A 50 -2.31 -13.08 -2.14
CA GLU A 50 -1.58 -11.81 -2.19
C GLU A 50 -2.45 -10.58 -1.88
N ASN A 51 -3.63 -10.48 -2.50
CA ASN A 51 -4.55 -9.36 -2.31
C ASN A 51 -5.04 -9.20 -0.85
N ALA A 52 -5.06 -10.29 -0.08
CA ALA A 52 -5.45 -10.24 1.33
C ALA A 52 -4.32 -9.68 2.21
N TYR A 53 -3.06 -9.80 1.81
CA TYR A 53 -1.96 -9.11 2.50
C TYR A 53 -2.06 -7.60 2.33
N TYR A 54 -2.26 -7.08 1.11
CA TYR A 54 -2.44 -5.64 0.89
C TYR A 54 -3.62 -5.09 1.70
N ARG A 55 -4.75 -5.80 1.72
CA ARG A 55 -5.89 -5.46 2.58
C ARG A 55 -5.51 -5.42 4.05
N SER A 56 -4.76 -6.42 4.54
CA SER A 56 -4.28 -6.47 5.92
C SER A 56 -3.31 -5.34 6.25
N MET A 57 -2.44 -4.95 5.31
CA MET A 57 -1.56 -3.77 5.47
C MET A 57 -2.40 -2.50 5.66
N GLU A 58 -3.39 -2.26 4.82
CA GLU A 58 -4.27 -1.09 4.95
C GLU A 58 -5.03 -1.09 6.28
N LEU A 59 -5.63 -2.22 6.68
CA LEU A 59 -6.34 -2.33 7.95
C LEU A 59 -5.41 -2.07 9.15
N ALA A 60 -4.17 -2.56 9.09
CA ALA A 60 -3.17 -2.33 10.12
C ALA A 60 -2.75 -0.85 10.20
N ILE A 61 -2.59 -0.17 9.05
CA ILE A 61 -2.31 1.26 8.99
C ILE A 61 -3.45 2.06 9.62
N TRP A 62 -4.71 1.80 9.22
CA TRP A 62 -5.87 2.51 9.77
C TRP A 62 -6.05 2.28 11.27
N TYR A 63 -5.81 1.06 11.74
CA TYR A 63 -5.78 0.74 13.16
C TYR A 63 -4.67 1.51 13.89
N GLY A 64 -3.45 1.50 13.35
CA GLY A 64 -2.30 2.23 13.88
C GLY A 64 -2.56 3.74 13.97
N CYS A 65 -3.16 4.32 12.93
CA CYS A 65 -3.58 5.73 12.93
C CYS A 65 -4.58 6.04 14.05
N GLY A 66 -5.53 5.14 14.32
CA GLY A 66 -6.49 5.27 15.42
C GLY A 66 -5.80 5.23 16.79
N VAL A 67 -4.95 4.23 17.02
CA VAL A 67 -4.20 4.07 18.27
C VAL A 67 -3.32 5.29 18.55
N GLN A 68 -2.65 5.80 17.52
CA GLN A 68 -1.74 6.91 17.67
C GLN A 68 -2.42 8.27 17.62
N GLY A 69 -3.72 8.37 17.34
CA GLY A 69 -4.44 9.65 17.32
C GLY A 69 -4.23 10.47 16.05
N ILE A 70 -3.57 9.89 15.05
CA ILE A 70 -3.38 10.48 13.71
C ILE A 70 -4.74 10.79 13.09
N LEU A 71 -5.75 9.93 13.29
CA LEU A 71 -7.10 10.18 12.76
C LEU A 71 -7.72 11.48 13.29
N HIS A 72 -7.46 11.82 14.54
CA HIS A 72 -7.94 13.06 15.13
C HIS A 72 -7.23 14.29 14.54
N ALA A 73 -5.91 14.21 14.35
CA ALA A 73 -5.14 15.26 13.69
C ALA A 73 -5.60 15.47 12.24
N CYS A 74 -5.78 14.38 11.48
CA CYS A 74 -6.29 14.44 10.12
C CYS A 74 -7.70 15.04 10.05
N ALA A 75 -8.61 14.65 10.95
CA ALA A 75 -9.97 15.21 10.98
C ALA A 75 -9.97 16.72 11.29
N ARG A 76 -9.17 17.16 12.29
CA ARG A 76 -9.06 18.56 12.69
C ARG A 76 -8.53 19.44 11.57
N ASN A 77 -7.49 18.98 10.89
CA ASN A 77 -6.78 19.74 9.85
C ASN A 77 -7.33 19.48 8.45
N ARG A 78 -8.40 18.67 8.33
CA ARG A 78 -8.98 18.23 7.04
C ARG A 78 -7.97 17.57 6.11
N TRP A 79 -7.04 16.82 6.70
CA TRP A 79 -6.08 16.05 5.96
C TRP A 79 -6.59 14.65 5.63
N TYR A 80 -6.10 14.10 4.52
CA TYR A 80 -6.35 12.72 4.16
C TYR A 80 -5.11 12.09 3.51
N PHE A 81 -4.98 10.77 3.66
CA PHE A 81 -3.87 10.03 3.09
C PHE A 81 -4.17 9.60 1.66
N VAL A 82 -3.16 9.68 0.81
CA VAL A 82 -3.16 9.10 -0.54
C VAL A 82 -2.00 8.11 -0.63
N PHE A 83 -2.30 6.88 -1.03
CA PHE A 83 -1.28 5.87 -1.29
C PHE A 83 -0.83 5.98 -2.74
N GLY A 84 0.47 6.16 -2.94
CA GLY A 84 1.07 6.26 -4.28
C GLY A 84 1.46 4.89 -4.82
N SER A 85 2.16 4.11 -4.00
CA SER A 85 2.59 2.77 -4.36
C SER A 85 2.75 1.88 -3.14
N GLN A 86 2.59 0.59 -3.36
CA GLN A 86 2.77 -0.44 -2.34
C GLN A 86 3.45 -1.64 -2.99
N GLY A 87 4.28 -2.33 -2.21
CA GLY A 87 4.90 -3.57 -2.63
C GLY A 87 5.02 -4.51 -1.46
N ILE A 88 5.00 -5.82 -1.73
CA ILE A 88 5.11 -6.86 -0.73
C ILE A 88 6.14 -7.91 -1.13
N ARG A 89 6.88 -8.39 -0.15
CA ARG A 89 7.76 -9.56 -0.25
C ARG A 89 7.23 -10.66 0.64
N HIS A 90 6.96 -11.82 0.04
CA HIS A 90 6.52 -13.02 0.73
C HIS A 90 7.72 -13.88 1.11
N TYR A 91 7.77 -14.34 2.35
CA TYR A 91 8.77 -15.30 2.83
C TYR A 91 8.14 -16.66 3.12
N LYS A 92 6.97 -16.65 3.77
CA LYS A 92 6.24 -17.86 4.19
C LYS A 92 4.74 -17.62 4.13
N ASP A 93 4.03 -18.70 3.82
CA ASP A 93 2.58 -18.70 3.70
C ASP A 93 1.87 -18.63 5.06
N ILE A 94 0.88 -17.75 5.16
CA ILE A 94 -0.06 -17.72 6.28
C ILE A 94 -1.20 -18.69 5.96
N LYS A 95 -1.33 -19.73 6.77
CA LYS A 95 -2.34 -20.79 6.62
C LYS A 95 -3.69 -20.37 7.21
N LEU A 96 -4.74 -21.07 6.79
CA LEU A 96 -6.08 -20.92 7.33
C LEU A 96 -6.08 -21.06 8.86
N PHE A 97 -6.77 -20.14 9.53
CA PHE A 97 -6.83 -20.03 10.98
C PHE A 97 -5.49 -19.77 11.69
N GLN A 98 -4.41 -19.51 10.97
CA GLN A 98 -3.15 -19.09 11.58
C GLN A 98 -3.28 -17.67 12.12
N ARG A 99 -2.80 -17.47 13.36
CA ARG A 99 -2.71 -16.15 13.98
C ARG A 99 -1.51 -15.42 13.42
N TYR A 100 -1.67 -14.13 13.16
CA TYR A 100 -0.55 -13.28 12.79
C TYR A 100 -0.79 -11.85 13.27
N GLU A 101 0.29 -11.11 13.42
CA GLU A 101 0.29 -9.69 13.73
C GLU A 101 0.91 -8.91 12.59
N VAL A 102 0.37 -7.74 12.29
CA VAL A 102 0.95 -6.79 11.35
C VAL A 102 1.53 -5.64 12.15
N HIS A 103 2.84 -5.50 12.09
CA HIS A 103 3.62 -4.47 12.77
C HIS A 103 3.92 -3.36 11.77
N THR A 104 3.18 -2.27 11.85
CA THR A 104 3.32 -1.11 10.96
C THR A 104 4.19 -0.04 11.60
N ARG A 105 5.30 0.31 10.96
CA ARG A 105 6.21 1.37 11.39
C ARG A 105 6.47 2.35 10.26
N ASN A 106 6.62 3.62 10.60
CA ASN A 106 7.13 4.63 9.70
C ASN A 106 8.65 4.56 9.71
N VAL A 107 9.24 4.15 8.59
CA VAL A 107 10.69 3.89 8.48
C VAL A 107 11.46 5.05 7.87
N TYR A 108 10.77 5.90 7.12
CA TYR A 108 11.38 7.02 6.42
C TYR A 108 10.29 8.02 6.02
N TRP A 109 10.69 9.28 5.89
CA TRP A 109 9.86 10.32 5.32
C TRP A 109 10.74 11.32 4.60
N ASP A 110 10.16 11.95 3.58
CA ASP A 110 10.71 13.14 2.95
C ASP A 110 9.69 14.29 3.10
N ASP A 111 9.83 15.33 2.29
CA ASP A 111 8.93 16.49 2.32
C ASP A 111 7.49 16.15 1.91
N ASP A 112 7.30 15.16 1.02
CA ASP A 112 6.00 14.84 0.39
C ASP A 112 5.43 13.49 0.85
N TRP A 113 6.29 12.54 1.19
CA TRP A 113 5.96 11.13 1.35
C TRP A 113 6.38 10.58 2.70
N LEU A 114 5.59 9.61 3.15
CA LEU A 114 5.77 8.76 4.30
C LEU A 114 5.94 7.32 3.81
N PHE A 115 6.88 6.60 4.39
CA PHE A 115 7.15 5.21 4.05
C PHE A 115 6.82 4.32 5.24
N LEU A 116 5.74 3.56 5.09
CA LEU A 116 5.23 2.67 6.11
C LEU A 116 5.65 1.23 5.80
N LEU A 117 6.47 0.64 6.66
CA LEU A 117 6.82 -0.77 6.60
C LEU A 117 5.84 -1.57 7.45
N ALA A 118 5.26 -2.61 6.86
CA ALA A 118 4.36 -3.55 7.50
C ALA A 118 5.03 -4.93 7.55
N GLN A 119 5.35 -5.42 8.75
CA GLN A 119 5.88 -6.77 8.96
C GLN A 119 4.79 -7.71 9.46
N PHE A 120 4.55 -8.80 8.74
CA PHE A 120 3.63 -9.86 9.13
C PHE A 120 4.39 -10.88 9.98
N LYS A 121 4.03 -11.01 11.25
CA LYS A 121 4.75 -11.85 12.22
C LYS A 121 3.85 -12.88 12.88
N CYS A 122 4.42 -14.02 13.22
CA CYS A 122 3.83 -14.96 14.14
C CYS A 122 3.88 -14.37 15.57
N PRO A 123 2.75 -14.25 16.29
CA PRO A 123 2.76 -13.75 17.66
C PRO A 123 3.52 -14.67 18.62
N ASP A 124 3.54 -15.98 18.34
CA ASP A 124 4.10 -16.98 19.25
C ASP A 124 5.61 -17.19 19.03
N THR A 125 6.07 -17.17 17.78
CA THR A 125 7.48 -17.44 17.43
C THR A 125 8.27 -16.21 16.98
N GLY A 126 7.60 -15.09 16.69
CA GLY A 126 8.22 -13.89 16.11
C GLY A 126 8.63 -14.04 14.64
N GLU A 127 8.39 -15.21 14.03
CA GLU A 127 8.71 -15.51 12.64
C GLU A 127 8.03 -14.55 11.66
N VAL A 128 8.77 -14.09 10.65
CA VAL A 128 8.25 -13.17 9.63
C VAL A 128 7.69 -13.96 8.45
N PHE A 129 6.41 -13.75 8.15
CA PHE A 129 5.72 -14.34 6.99
C PHE A 129 5.89 -13.51 5.73
N ALA A 130 5.76 -12.20 5.85
CA ALA A 130 5.84 -11.26 4.76
C ALA A 130 6.26 -9.88 5.27
N GLU A 131 6.82 -9.07 4.38
CA GLU A 131 7.14 -7.67 4.63
C GLU A 131 6.61 -6.83 3.47
N GLY A 132 5.83 -5.80 3.78
CA GLY A 132 5.32 -4.86 2.80
C GLY A 132 5.81 -3.45 3.07
N LEU A 133 5.97 -2.66 2.02
CA LEU A 133 6.24 -1.24 2.10
C LEU A 133 5.13 -0.48 1.39
N SER A 134 4.65 0.60 2.01
CA SER A 134 3.67 1.50 1.45
C SER A 134 4.21 2.92 1.44
N ARG A 135 4.17 3.55 0.27
CA ARG A 135 4.46 4.97 0.10
C ARG A 135 3.14 5.73 0.10
N CYS A 136 2.95 6.60 1.08
CA CYS A 136 1.75 7.43 1.21
C CYS A 136 2.10 8.89 1.46
N MET A 137 1.22 9.79 1.01
CA MET A 137 1.37 11.23 1.20
C MET A 137 0.15 11.78 1.93
N LEU A 138 0.33 12.92 2.56
CA LEU A 138 -0.74 13.66 3.21
C LEU A 138 -1.22 14.79 2.29
N ARG A 139 -2.53 14.98 2.20
CA ARG A 139 -3.14 16.04 1.38
C ARG A 139 -4.16 16.86 2.13
N HIS A 140 -4.25 18.13 1.76
CA HIS A 140 -5.31 19.05 2.15
C HIS A 140 -5.95 19.61 0.87
N GLY A 141 -7.16 19.15 0.54
CA GLY A 141 -7.76 19.46 -0.76
C GLY A 141 -6.87 18.96 -1.91
N ARG A 142 -6.40 19.86 -2.78
CA ARG A 142 -5.50 19.50 -3.89
C ARG A 142 -4.01 19.58 -3.54
N ASP A 143 -3.70 20.21 -2.42
CA ASP A 143 -2.33 20.53 -2.04
C ASP A 143 -1.69 19.40 -1.24
N ARG A 144 -0.38 19.24 -1.43
CA ARG A 144 0.44 18.34 -0.63
C ARG A 144 0.71 18.97 0.72
N VAL A 145 0.69 18.15 1.77
CA VAL A 145 1.00 18.58 3.13
C VAL A 145 2.32 17.96 3.53
N ASP A 146 3.23 18.80 4.03
CA ASP A 146 4.50 18.35 4.56
C ASP A 146 4.29 17.33 5.69
N SER A 147 4.86 16.14 5.49
CA SER A 147 4.85 15.02 6.43
C SER A 147 5.27 15.42 7.86
N ARG A 148 6.16 16.40 8.00
CA ARG A 148 6.66 16.91 9.29
C ARG A 148 5.60 17.64 10.10
N LEU A 149 4.60 18.22 9.45
CA LEU A 149 3.47 18.84 10.15
C LEU A 149 2.66 17.81 10.92
N LEU A 150 2.51 16.60 10.37
CA LEU A 150 1.89 15.50 11.09
C LEU A 150 2.70 15.14 12.33
N TYR A 151 4.02 15.04 12.24
CA TYR A 151 4.87 14.72 13.40
C TYR A 151 4.77 15.77 14.51
N LYS A 152 4.75 17.05 14.13
CA LYS A 152 4.54 18.15 15.07
C LYS A 152 3.18 18.06 15.77
N GLU A 153 2.10 17.81 15.03
CA GLU A 153 0.77 17.57 15.60
C GLU A 153 0.74 16.35 16.53
N MET A 154 1.57 15.36 16.21
CA MET A 154 1.75 14.16 17.01
C MET A 154 2.78 14.34 18.15
N GLY A 155 3.20 15.56 18.49
CA GLY A 155 4.12 15.83 19.60
C GLY A 155 5.50 15.19 19.45
N VAL A 156 5.90 14.84 18.22
CA VAL A 156 7.23 14.30 17.92
C VAL A 156 8.13 15.47 17.58
N GLU A 157 8.92 15.89 18.56
CA GLU A 157 9.91 16.97 18.42
C GLU A 157 11.32 16.43 18.16
N GLY A 158 12.19 17.30 17.66
CA GLY A 158 13.61 17.00 17.47
C GLY A 158 13.92 16.02 16.34
N LEU A 159 13.00 15.87 15.37
CA LEU A 159 13.28 15.06 14.19
C LEU A 159 14.37 15.74 13.35
N PRO A 160 15.35 14.98 12.82
CA PRO A 160 16.32 15.53 11.90
C PRO A 160 15.58 16.07 10.67
N HIS A 161 16.12 17.15 10.08
CA HIS A 161 15.54 17.73 8.87
C HIS A 161 15.52 16.70 7.73
N GLN A 162 16.55 15.85 7.66
CA GLN A 162 16.68 14.75 6.72
C GLN A 162 17.18 13.52 7.46
N LEU A 163 16.44 12.41 7.35
CA LEU A 163 16.88 11.11 7.82
C LEU A 163 17.74 10.46 6.72
N GLU A 164 18.73 9.65 7.07
CA GLU A 164 19.41 8.82 6.08
C GLU A 164 18.41 7.79 5.53
N MET A 165 18.26 7.73 4.20
CA MET A 165 17.26 6.87 3.58
C MET A 165 17.66 5.39 3.73
N PRO A 166 16.83 4.56 4.38
CA PRO A 166 17.14 3.14 4.52
C PRO A 166 17.22 2.43 3.16
N GLU A 167 18.11 1.43 3.05
CA GLU A 167 18.32 0.66 1.81
C GLU A 167 17.03 0.04 1.25
N VAL A 168 16.13 -0.43 2.13
CA VAL A 168 14.83 -0.99 1.73
C VAL A 168 13.96 0.05 1.01
N VAL A 169 14.03 1.31 1.42
CA VAL A 169 13.30 2.43 0.79
C VAL A 169 13.95 2.80 -0.53
N GLN A 170 15.29 2.85 -0.59
CA GLN A 170 16.02 3.12 -1.83
C GLN A 170 15.67 2.10 -2.93
N LYS A 171 15.74 0.80 -2.60
CA LYS A 171 15.39 -0.29 -3.53
C LYS A 171 13.93 -0.23 -3.97
N PHE A 172 13.02 0.12 -3.06
CA PHE A 172 11.62 0.30 -3.39
C PHE A 172 11.40 1.47 -4.35
N LEU A 173 12.04 2.62 -4.11
CA LEU A 173 11.93 3.79 -4.99
C LEU A 173 12.53 3.54 -6.38
N GLN A 174 13.60 2.75 -6.47
CA GLN A 174 14.15 2.32 -7.76
C GLN A 174 13.14 1.47 -8.54
N TRP A 175 12.50 0.51 -7.89
CA TRP A 175 11.44 -0.31 -8.49
C TRP A 175 10.21 0.53 -8.91
N ASP A 176 9.78 1.44 -8.03
CA ASP A 176 8.65 2.32 -8.27
C ASP A 176 8.88 3.25 -9.46
N ALA A 177 10.07 3.87 -9.55
CA ALA A 177 10.43 4.74 -10.66
C ALA A 177 10.47 3.99 -12.01
N ALA A 178 11.00 2.75 -12.02
CA ALA A 178 11.00 1.92 -13.21
C ALA A 178 9.57 1.57 -13.67
N THR A 179 8.69 1.26 -12.72
CA THR A 179 7.28 0.92 -13.00
C THR A 179 6.50 2.15 -13.46
N GLU A 180 6.77 3.34 -12.91
CA GLU A 180 6.13 4.59 -13.33
C GLU A 180 6.42 4.91 -14.80
N VAL A 181 7.65 4.71 -15.26
CA VAL A 181 8.04 4.92 -16.66
C VAL A 181 7.29 3.96 -17.59
N ASP A 182 7.25 2.67 -17.24
CA ASP A 182 6.53 1.65 -18.01
C ASP A 182 5.02 1.96 -18.09
N MET A 183 4.42 2.34 -16.96
CA MET A 183 3.00 2.72 -16.89
C MET A 183 2.67 3.95 -17.74
N LYS A 184 3.52 4.98 -17.72
CA LYS A 184 3.31 6.19 -18.53
C LYS A 184 3.45 5.90 -20.02
N THR A 185 4.49 5.17 -20.40
CA THR A 185 4.70 4.74 -21.80
C THR A 185 3.50 3.94 -22.30
N THR A 186 3.07 2.93 -21.54
CA THR A 186 1.88 2.13 -21.86
C THR A 186 0.61 2.97 -21.93
N ALA A 187 0.45 3.98 -21.07
CA ALA A 187 -0.70 4.87 -21.09
C ALA A 187 -0.71 5.77 -22.33
N GLU A 188 0.44 6.30 -22.74
CA GLU A 188 0.61 7.09 -23.96
C GLU A 188 0.32 6.26 -25.22
N ASP A 189 0.88 5.04 -25.29
CA ASP A 189 0.62 4.09 -26.38
C ASP A 189 -0.87 3.75 -26.49
N ASN A 190 -1.51 3.43 -25.35
CA ASN A 190 -2.95 3.16 -25.32
C ASN A 190 -3.77 4.39 -25.70
N ALA A 191 -3.38 5.59 -25.26
CA ALA A 191 -4.05 6.81 -25.65
C ALA A 191 -3.96 7.05 -27.16
N ALA A 192 -2.81 6.77 -27.79
CA ALA A 192 -2.64 6.86 -29.23
C ALA A 192 -3.51 5.83 -29.97
N ILE A 193 -3.43 4.55 -29.58
CA ILE A 193 -4.15 3.43 -30.21
C ILE A 193 -5.66 3.59 -30.10
N TYR A 194 -6.17 3.99 -28.93
CA TYR A 194 -7.59 4.03 -28.64
C TYR A 194 -8.21 5.43 -28.71
N SER A 195 -7.45 6.46 -29.12
CA SER A 195 -7.93 7.85 -29.29
C SER A 195 -9.22 7.97 -30.10
N SER A 196 -9.42 7.07 -31.08
CA SER A 196 -10.58 7.04 -31.98
C SER A 196 -11.56 5.88 -31.70
N SER A 197 -11.30 5.05 -30.68
CA SER A 197 -12.06 3.83 -30.45
C SER A 197 -13.41 4.10 -29.78
N ARG A 198 -14.49 3.61 -30.40
CA ARG A 198 -15.85 3.68 -29.84
C ARG A 198 -15.91 2.82 -28.58
N LYS A 199 -16.46 3.35 -27.48
CA LYS A 199 -16.64 2.59 -26.24
C LYS A 199 -17.37 1.27 -26.53
N PRO A 200 -16.87 0.12 -26.03
CA PRO A 200 -17.52 -1.16 -26.27
C PRO A 200 -18.96 -1.10 -25.73
N GLY A 201 -19.92 -1.50 -26.57
CA GLY A 201 -21.32 -1.59 -26.16
C GLY A 201 -21.54 -2.65 -25.08
N PHE A 202 -22.68 -2.60 -24.41
CA PHE A 202 -23.03 -3.53 -23.32
C PHE A 202 -22.96 -5.02 -23.73
N LEU A 203 -23.23 -5.33 -25.00
CA LEU A 203 -23.14 -6.68 -25.57
C LEU A 203 -21.75 -7.05 -26.11
N SER A 204 -20.71 -6.27 -25.80
CA SER A 204 -19.37 -6.52 -26.32
C SER A 204 -18.80 -7.82 -25.76
N THR A 205 -18.58 -8.78 -26.65
CA THR A 205 -17.91 -10.05 -26.37
C THR A 205 -16.40 -9.92 -26.23
N ARG A 206 -15.83 -8.72 -26.42
CA ARG A 206 -14.37 -8.48 -26.31
C ARG A 206 -13.82 -8.76 -24.92
N SER A 207 -14.67 -8.73 -23.89
CA SER A 207 -14.33 -9.07 -22.51
C SER A 207 -14.51 -10.57 -22.17
N MET A 208 -15.03 -11.36 -23.12
CA MET A 208 -15.24 -12.79 -22.96
C MET A 208 -14.11 -13.55 -23.65
N ASN A 209 -13.50 -14.51 -22.94
CA ASN A 209 -12.53 -15.44 -23.52
C ASN A 209 -13.27 -16.46 -24.39
N LEU A 210 -13.64 -16.06 -25.61
CA LEU A 210 -14.32 -16.94 -26.56
C LEU A 210 -13.27 -17.81 -27.25
N PRO A 211 -13.49 -19.13 -27.41
CA PRO A 211 -12.52 -20.04 -28.01
C PRO A 211 -12.25 -19.77 -29.51
N PHE A 212 -12.95 -18.79 -30.08
CA PHE A 212 -12.87 -18.35 -31.47
C PHE A 212 -12.63 -16.83 -31.57
N GLN A 213 -12.06 -16.20 -30.54
CA GLN A 213 -11.50 -14.85 -30.70
C GLN A 213 -10.35 -14.92 -31.70
N GLU A 214 -10.47 -14.20 -32.82
CA GLU A 214 -9.33 -13.97 -33.70
C GLU A 214 -8.21 -13.33 -32.88
N HIS A 215 -6.99 -13.89 -32.99
CA HIS A 215 -5.81 -13.23 -32.47
C HIS A 215 -5.77 -11.83 -33.08
N VAL A 216 -5.83 -10.79 -32.23
CA VAL A 216 -5.45 -9.45 -32.66
C VAL A 216 -3.97 -9.57 -33.01
N HIS A 217 -3.66 -9.78 -34.29
CA HIS A 217 -2.31 -9.62 -34.79
C HIS A 217 -1.90 -8.19 -34.45
N GLY A 218 -1.08 -8.04 -33.41
CA GLY A 218 -0.26 -6.85 -33.25
C GLY A 218 0.52 -6.71 -34.55
N ASN A 219 0.43 -5.54 -35.18
CA ASN A 219 1.21 -5.22 -36.36
C ASN A 219 2.67 -5.64 -36.14
N GLU A 220 3.12 -6.63 -36.90
CA GLU A 220 4.53 -6.84 -37.17
C GLU A 220 5.04 -5.58 -37.88
N GLN A 221 5.62 -4.65 -37.13
CA GLN A 221 6.61 -3.73 -37.69
C GLN A 221 7.97 -4.16 -37.18
N GLY A 222 8.76 -4.65 -38.13
CA GLY A 222 10.00 -5.38 -37.92
C GLY A 222 10.99 -4.68 -37.00
N HIS A 223 11.45 -5.43 -36.02
CA HIS A 223 12.74 -5.21 -35.38
C HIS A 223 13.82 -5.60 -36.42
N GLN A 224 14.26 -4.66 -37.27
CA GLN A 224 15.50 -4.84 -38.00
C GLN A 224 16.66 -4.67 -37.02
N VAL A 225 17.17 -5.80 -36.53
CA VAL A 225 18.52 -5.88 -35.98
C VAL A 225 19.48 -5.58 -37.12
N LYS A 226 20.11 -4.41 -37.08
CA LYS A 226 21.29 -4.13 -37.91
C LYS A 226 22.45 -4.98 -37.37
N GLU A 227 22.71 -6.11 -38.00
CA GLU A 227 24.03 -6.74 -37.92
C GLU A 227 25.03 -5.86 -38.67
N THR A 228 25.99 -5.35 -37.92
CA THR A 228 27.22 -4.73 -38.43
C THR A 228 28.12 -5.79 -39.04
N ALA A 229 28.45 -5.61 -40.33
CA ALA A 229 29.72 -5.95 -40.94
C ALA A 229 30.01 -4.96 -42.07
#